data_AF-A0A2T5XYS2-F1
#
_entry.id   AF-A0A2T5XYS2-F1
#
_cell.length_a   1.000
_cell.length_b   1.000
_cell.length_c   1.000
_cell.angle_alpha   90.00
_cell.angle_beta   90.00
_cell.angle_gamma   90.00
#
_symmetry.space_group_name_H-M   'P 1'
#
loop_
_entity.id
_entity.type
_entity.pdbx_description
1 polymer ?
#
loop_
_entity_poly.entity_id
_entity_poly.type
_entity_poly.pdbx_seq_one_letter_code
_entity_poly.pdbx_strand_id
1 'polypeptide(L)'
;MFSLKKNITFASIIKTDPMKTIKERLERYHLISFVKDETIEKGVFEIFTSGKQNKKEFKKNVVALRFLTNKGYQYRMLPVINDGETNPDTFNLYFQYFTDIKVTESNNGKNIIQSALKEASRQFVSEVIIQFTKQLRSNREAYDILRATFAQGRARHIERVIFIMPNMKVLAVETKRFKITKRQIE
;
A
#
# COMPACT_ATOMS: atom_id res chain seq x y z
N MET A 1 -32.31 8.12 42.65
CA MET A 1 -30.99 8.47 42.08
C MET A 1 -30.38 7.20 41.51
N PHE A 2 -30.74 6.83 40.28
CA PHE A 2 -30.35 5.56 39.66
C PHE A 2 -29.10 5.73 38.79
N SER A 3 -27.98 5.17 39.27
CA SER A 3 -26.71 5.12 38.55
C SER A 3 -26.71 3.95 37.56
N LEU A 4 -27.00 4.23 36.29
CA LEU A 4 -26.76 3.29 35.19
C LEU A 4 -25.26 3.33 34.82
N LYS A 5 -24.44 2.52 35.51
CA LYS A 5 -23.14 2.12 34.99
C LYS A 5 -23.37 1.29 33.74
N LYS A 6 -23.24 1.89 32.56
CA LYS A 6 -23.10 1.14 31.31
C LYS A 6 -21.77 0.37 31.40
N ASN A 7 -21.88 -0.92 31.75
CA ASN A 7 -20.85 -1.90 31.48
C ASN A 7 -20.71 -2.00 29.96
N ILE A 8 -19.85 -1.14 29.39
CA ILE A 8 -19.35 -1.35 28.04
C ILE A 8 -18.42 -2.56 28.17
N THR A 9 -18.96 -3.72 27.82
CA THR A 9 -18.20 -4.95 27.65
C THR A 9 -17.03 -4.67 26.71
N PHE A 10 -15.81 -4.82 27.23
CA PHE A 10 -14.53 -4.74 26.50
C PHE A 10 -14.46 -5.68 25.27
N ALA A 11 -15.45 -6.57 25.10
CA ALA A 11 -15.62 -7.45 23.95
C ALA A 11 -15.93 -6.74 22.61
N SER A 12 -16.17 -5.43 22.59
CA SER A 12 -16.43 -4.68 21.35
C SER A 12 -15.19 -4.00 20.74
N ILE A 13 -14.01 -4.12 21.35
CA ILE A 13 -12.78 -3.43 20.92
C ILE A 13 -11.81 -4.34 20.13
N ILE A 14 -12.05 -5.66 20.04
CA ILE A 14 -11.14 -6.58 19.33
C ILE A 14 -11.84 -7.20 18.13
N LYS A 15 -11.93 -6.46 17.02
CA LYS A 15 -12.02 -7.05 15.69
C LYS A 15 -10.73 -6.72 14.96
N THR A 16 -9.93 -7.76 14.73
CA THR A 16 -8.59 -7.81 14.15
C THR A 16 -7.47 -7.35 15.08
N ASP A 17 -6.64 -8.31 15.50
CA ASP A 17 -5.32 -8.04 16.08
C ASP A 17 -4.50 -7.24 15.04
N PRO A 18 -4.17 -5.96 15.31
CA PRO A 18 -3.51 -5.10 14.32
C PRO A 18 -2.07 -5.53 14.01
N MET A 19 -1.53 -6.56 14.65
CA MET A 19 -0.15 -6.98 14.48
C MET A 19 -0.01 -8.48 14.19
N LYS A 20 -0.80 -8.99 13.24
CA LYS A 20 -0.33 -10.18 12.51
C LYS A 20 1.06 -9.86 11.94
N THR A 21 2.05 -10.62 12.38
CA THR A 21 3.41 -10.56 11.88
C THR A 21 3.39 -10.71 10.35
N ILE A 22 4.44 -10.21 9.68
CA ILE A 22 4.59 -10.42 8.24
C ILE A 22 4.45 -11.91 7.89
N LYS A 23 5.00 -12.79 8.74
CA LYS A 23 4.92 -14.24 8.60
C LYS A 23 3.48 -14.75 8.61
N GLU A 24 2.67 -14.38 9.60
CA GLU A 24 1.27 -14.83 9.70
C GLU A 24 0.41 -14.34 8.53
N ARG A 25 0.67 -13.12 8.03
CA ARG A 25 -0.02 -12.62 6.84
C ARG A 25 0.44 -13.36 5.57
N LEU A 26 1.72 -13.68 5.44
CA LEU A 26 2.25 -14.46 4.32
C LEU A 26 1.76 -15.91 4.32
N GLU A 27 1.50 -16.49 5.49
CA GLU A 27 0.97 -17.84 5.63
C GLU A 27 -0.37 -18.01 4.89
N ARG A 28 -1.16 -16.94 4.74
CA ARG A 28 -2.40 -16.97 3.93
C ARG A 28 -2.16 -17.37 2.47
N TYR A 29 -0.93 -17.27 1.98
CA TYR A 29 -0.53 -17.54 0.60
C TYR A 29 0.31 -18.83 0.46
N HIS A 30 0.47 -19.65 1.51
CA HIS A 30 1.38 -20.82 1.50
C HIS A 30 1.04 -21.87 0.43
N LEU A 31 -0.22 -21.98 0.01
CA LEU A 31 -0.65 -22.89 -1.07
C LEU A 31 -0.64 -22.24 -2.46
N ILE A 32 -0.27 -20.97 -2.55
CA ILE A 32 -0.21 -20.25 -3.83
C ILE A 32 1.21 -20.40 -4.39
N SER A 33 1.30 -20.92 -5.61
CA SER A 33 2.56 -20.92 -6.35
C SER A 33 2.74 -19.61 -7.11
N PHE A 34 3.99 -19.19 -7.28
CA PHE A 34 4.34 -17.97 -7.99
C PHE A 34 5.38 -18.28 -9.06
N VAL A 35 5.20 -17.69 -10.24
CA VAL A 35 6.11 -17.83 -11.38
C VAL A 35 6.77 -16.50 -11.65
N LYS A 36 8.07 -16.53 -11.93
CA LYS A 36 8.85 -15.35 -12.30
C LYS A 36 8.50 -14.94 -13.74
N ASP A 37 8.40 -13.64 -13.96
CA ASP A 37 8.33 -13.06 -15.29
C ASP A 37 9.75 -12.99 -15.87
N GLU A 38 10.10 -13.98 -16.69
CA GLU A 38 11.44 -14.12 -17.31
C GLU A 38 11.81 -12.96 -18.24
N THR A 39 10.88 -12.06 -18.57
CA THR A 39 11.18 -10.84 -19.34
C THR A 39 11.82 -9.73 -18.51
N ILE A 40 11.91 -9.89 -17.18
CA ILE A 40 12.51 -8.93 -16.27
C ILE A 40 14.00 -9.19 -16.10
N GLU A 41 14.85 -8.29 -16.57
CA GLU A 41 16.31 -8.43 -16.47
C GLU A 41 16.91 -7.89 -15.17
N LYS A 42 16.35 -6.79 -14.63
CA LYS A 42 17.02 -6.02 -13.55
C LYS A 42 16.52 -6.35 -12.15
N GLY A 43 15.27 -6.75 -12.03
CA GLY A 43 14.57 -6.93 -10.77
C GLY A 43 13.94 -8.32 -10.68
N VAL A 44 12.89 -8.43 -9.87
CA VAL A 44 12.12 -9.68 -9.76
C VAL A 44 10.65 -9.34 -9.83
N PHE A 45 9.94 -9.98 -10.76
CA PHE A 45 8.49 -9.93 -10.77
C PHE A 45 7.92 -11.35 -10.68
N GLU A 46 7.20 -11.63 -9.61
CA GLU A 46 6.54 -12.91 -9.39
C GLU A 46 5.02 -12.76 -9.49
N ILE A 47 4.37 -13.63 -10.26
CA ILE A 47 2.93 -13.63 -10.53
C ILE A 47 2.34 -14.93 -9.98
N PHE A 48 1.24 -14.84 -9.23
CA PHE A 48 0.54 -16.03 -8.73
C PHE A 48 0.00 -16.90 -9.88
N THR A 49 0.04 -18.22 -9.71
CA THR A 49 -0.50 -19.18 -10.69
C THR A 49 -1.96 -19.56 -10.43
N SER A 50 -2.45 -19.33 -9.20
CA SER A 50 -3.81 -19.64 -8.77
C SER A 50 -4.41 -18.48 -7.97
N GLY A 51 -5.74 -18.40 -7.97
CA GLY A 51 -6.48 -17.25 -7.40
C GLY A 51 -6.76 -16.15 -8.43
N LYS A 52 -7.29 -15.01 -7.97
CA LYS A 52 -7.64 -13.89 -8.84
C LYS A 52 -7.55 -12.54 -8.13
N GLN A 53 -7.35 -11.50 -8.92
CA GLN A 53 -7.71 -10.11 -8.58
C GLN A 53 -8.86 -9.69 -9.49
N ASN A 54 -9.45 -8.51 -9.29
CA ASN A 54 -10.34 -7.93 -10.28
C ASN A 54 -9.61 -7.79 -11.63
N LYS A 55 -10.24 -8.16 -12.75
CA LYS A 55 -9.59 -8.16 -14.08
C LYS A 55 -9.00 -6.80 -14.46
N LYS A 56 -9.63 -5.68 -14.06
CA LYS A 56 -9.12 -4.33 -14.34
C LYS A 56 -7.94 -3.97 -13.44
N GLU A 57 -8.00 -4.31 -12.16
CA GLU A 57 -6.93 -4.08 -11.19
C GLU A 57 -5.70 -4.93 -11.53
N PHE A 58 -5.89 -6.22 -11.82
CA PHE A 58 -4.84 -7.13 -12.26
C PHE A 58 -4.02 -6.53 -13.42
N LYS A 59 -4.69 -6.05 -14.48
CA LYS A 59 -4.00 -5.46 -15.63
C LYS A 59 -3.20 -4.22 -15.25
N LYS A 60 -3.78 -3.35 -14.40
CA LYS A 60 -3.12 -2.13 -13.92
C LYS A 60 -1.90 -2.45 -13.05
N ASN A 61 -2.06 -3.41 -12.14
CA ASN A 61 -1.01 -3.88 -11.24
C ASN A 61 0.14 -4.53 -12.02
N VAL A 62 -0.14 -5.42 -12.97
CA VAL A 62 0.89 -6.04 -13.83
C VAL A 62 1.70 -4.98 -14.57
N VAL A 63 1.05 -3.99 -15.18
CA VAL A 63 1.75 -2.93 -15.92
C VAL A 63 2.64 -2.11 -15.00
N ALA A 64 2.13 -1.68 -13.83
CA ALA A 64 2.89 -0.90 -12.86
C ALA A 64 4.10 -1.68 -12.31
N LEU A 65 3.88 -2.94 -11.91
CA LEU A 65 4.91 -3.79 -11.32
C LEU A 65 5.97 -4.16 -12.34
N ARG A 66 5.59 -4.61 -13.55
CA ARG A 66 6.54 -4.90 -14.63
C ARG A 66 7.43 -3.69 -14.96
N PHE A 67 6.85 -2.49 -14.94
CA PHE A 67 7.63 -1.26 -15.14
C PHE A 67 8.66 -1.02 -14.02
N LEU A 68 8.25 -1.16 -12.75
CA LEU A 68 9.16 -0.98 -11.61
C LEU A 68 10.23 -2.06 -11.55
N THR A 69 9.89 -3.33 -11.81
CA THR A 69 10.85 -4.43 -11.73
C THR A 69 11.89 -4.36 -12.86
N ASN A 70 11.53 -3.85 -14.04
CA ASN A 70 12.48 -3.47 -15.08
C ASN A 70 13.45 -2.33 -14.67
N LYS A 71 13.19 -1.65 -13.56
CA LYS A 71 14.10 -0.67 -12.94
C LYS A 71 14.84 -1.21 -11.72
N GLY A 72 14.79 -2.51 -11.46
CA GLY A 72 15.52 -3.19 -10.37
C GLY A 72 14.71 -3.39 -9.10
N TYR A 73 13.42 -3.06 -9.08
CA TYR A 73 12.56 -3.36 -7.94
C TYR A 73 12.18 -4.85 -7.90
N GLN A 74 11.75 -5.34 -6.74
CA GLN A 74 11.45 -6.76 -6.51
C GLN A 74 10.08 -6.92 -5.87
N TYR A 75 9.15 -7.52 -6.61
CA TYR A 75 7.74 -7.63 -6.22
C TYR A 75 7.15 -9.01 -6.52
N ARG A 76 6.31 -9.47 -5.61
CA ARG A 76 5.41 -10.62 -5.79
C ARG A 76 3.98 -10.13 -5.78
N MET A 77 3.25 -10.30 -6.88
CA MET A 77 1.83 -9.95 -6.93
C MET A 77 1.01 -10.99 -6.17
N LEU A 78 0.04 -10.55 -5.37
CA LEU A 78 -0.75 -11.41 -4.49
C LEU A 78 -2.19 -11.58 -5.01
N PRO A 79 -2.77 -12.79 -4.99
CA PRO A 79 -4.18 -12.96 -5.30
C PRO A 79 -5.07 -12.49 -4.13
N VAL A 80 -6.36 -12.32 -4.39
CA VAL A 80 -7.36 -12.13 -3.33
C VAL A 80 -7.64 -13.47 -2.65
N ILE A 81 -7.53 -13.51 -1.32
CA ILE A 81 -7.98 -14.63 -0.48
C ILE A 81 -9.35 -14.26 0.12
N ASN A 82 -10.32 -15.18 0.00
CA ASN A 82 -11.69 -14.97 0.47
C ASN A 82 -11.87 -15.46 1.92
N ASP A 83 -11.11 -14.89 2.84
CA ASP A 83 -11.12 -15.23 4.28
C ASP A 83 -11.69 -14.09 5.15
N GLY A 84 -12.26 -13.05 4.53
CA GLY A 84 -12.81 -11.87 5.21
C GLY A 84 -11.77 -10.83 5.64
N GLU A 85 -10.48 -11.10 5.40
CA GLU A 85 -9.39 -10.18 5.71
C GLU A 85 -9.10 -9.23 4.55
N THR A 86 -8.32 -8.18 4.83
CA THR A 86 -7.83 -7.27 3.78
C THR A 86 -6.79 -7.97 2.91
N ASN A 87 -6.77 -7.62 1.62
CA ASN A 87 -5.95 -8.27 0.60
C ASN A 87 -5.05 -7.22 -0.07
N PRO A 88 -3.78 -7.11 0.34
CA PRO A 88 -2.83 -6.23 -0.35
C PRO A 88 -2.58 -6.72 -1.78
N ASP A 89 -2.29 -5.80 -2.68
CA ASP A 89 -2.06 -6.11 -4.10
C ASP A 89 -0.77 -6.91 -4.33
N THR A 90 0.27 -6.59 -3.56
CA THR A 90 1.61 -7.13 -3.78
C THR A 90 2.45 -7.13 -2.51
N PHE A 91 3.54 -7.87 -2.55
CA PHE A 91 4.56 -7.94 -1.52
C PHE A 91 5.90 -7.50 -2.10
N ASN A 92 6.52 -6.49 -1.49
CA ASN A 92 7.87 -6.04 -1.80
C ASN A 92 8.87 -7.05 -1.21
N LEU A 93 9.60 -7.76 -2.07
CA LEU A 93 10.48 -8.85 -1.66
C LEU A 93 11.74 -8.36 -0.94
N TYR A 94 12.19 -7.13 -1.23
CA TYR A 94 13.39 -6.55 -0.62
C TYR A 94 13.11 -6.01 0.78
N PHE A 95 12.07 -5.16 0.91
CA PHE A 95 11.73 -4.53 2.19
C PHE A 95 10.80 -5.38 3.06
N GLN A 96 10.27 -6.47 2.50
CA GLN A 96 9.25 -7.32 3.14
C GLN A 96 7.98 -6.55 3.51
N TYR A 97 7.54 -5.65 2.61
CA TYR A 97 6.36 -4.82 2.82
C TYR A 97 5.18 -5.33 2.01
N PHE A 98 4.05 -5.54 2.69
CA PHE A 98 2.76 -5.54 1.99
C PHE A 98 2.54 -4.16 1.38
N THR A 99 2.03 -4.16 0.16
CA THR A 99 1.99 -2.99 -0.70
C THR A 99 0.64 -2.91 -1.42
N ASP A 100 0.07 -1.71 -1.46
CA ASP A 100 -1.16 -1.38 -2.20
C ASP A 100 -0.82 -0.52 -3.42
N ILE A 101 -1.52 -0.74 -4.54
CA ILE A 101 -1.25 -0.09 -5.82
C ILE A 101 -2.46 0.74 -6.27
N LYS A 102 -2.23 2.03 -6.49
CA LYS A 102 -3.22 2.96 -7.05
C LYS A 102 -2.81 3.45 -8.43
N VAL A 103 -3.48 2.98 -9.48
CA VAL A 103 -3.33 3.51 -10.85
C VAL A 103 -4.52 4.40 -11.20
N THR A 104 -4.24 5.69 -11.47
CA THR A 104 -5.27 6.72 -11.64
C THR A 104 -5.16 7.49 -12.94
N GLU A 105 -6.32 7.81 -13.51
CA GLU A 105 -6.51 8.65 -14.70
C GLU A 105 -6.99 10.07 -14.35
N SER A 106 -7.05 10.38 -13.06
CA SER A 106 -7.36 11.72 -12.55
C SER A 106 -6.09 12.56 -12.42
N ASN A 107 -6.23 13.87 -12.61
CA ASN A 107 -5.16 14.85 -12.40
C ASN A 107 -5.25 15.56 -11.03
N ASN A 108 -6.22 15.21 -10.18
CA ASN A 108 -6.36 15.76 -8.83
C ASN A 108 -5.47 14.99 -7.84
N GLY A 109 -4.19 15.36 -7.79
CA GLY A 109 -3.17 14.68 -6.97
C GLY A 109 -3.52 14.61 -5.48
N LYS A 110 -4.10 15.68 -4.91
CA LYS A 110 -4.57 15.73 -3.53
C LYS A 110 -5.54 14.59 -3.20
N ASN A 111 -6.62 14.47 -3.97
CA ASN A 111 -7.65 13.47 -3.71
C ASN A 111 -7.13 12.05 -3.92
N ILE A 112 -6.26 11.85 -4.92
CA ILE A 112 -5.65 10.56 -5.20
C ILE A 112 -4.76 10.13 -4.04
N ILE A 113 -3.83 10.99 -3.61
CA ILE A 113 -2.90 10.67 -2.52
C ILE A 113 -3.66 10.41 -1.23
N GLN A 114 -4.63 11.26 -0.88
CA GLN A 114 -5.41 11.09 0.33
C GLN A 114 -6.22 9.79 0.33
N SER A 115 -6.83 9.42 -0.79
CA SER A 115 -7.60 8.17 -0.90
C SER A 115 -6.69 6.94 -0.88
N ALA A 116 -5.57 6.97 -1.62
CA ALA A 116 -4.60 5.87 -1.62
C ALA A 116 -4.03 5.60 -0.23
N LEU A 117 -3.60 6.65 0.50
CA LEU A 117 -3.06 6.50 1.85
C LEU A 117 -4.13 6.05 2.86
N LYS A 118 -5.39 6.49 2.70
CA LYS A 118 -6.50 6.03 3.55
C LYS A 118 -6.78 4.54 3.34
N GLU A 119 -6.81 4.10 2.09
CA GLU A 119 -7.05 2.71 1.69
C GLU A 119 -5.92 1.80 2.18
N ALA A 120 -4.68 2.16 1.88
CA ALA A 120 -3.48 1.52 2.39
C ALA A 120 -3.48 1.42 3.91
N SER A 121 -3.82 2.52 4.60
CA SER A 121 -3.86 2.52 6.06
C SER A 121 -4.90 1.56 6.64
N ARG A 122 -6.03 1.35 5.94
CA ARG A 122 -7.06 0.39 6.36
C ARG A 122 -6.59 -1.06 6.16
N GLN A 123 -5.75 -1.31 5.18
CA GLN A 123 -5.17 -2.62 4.87
C GLN A 123 -3.87 -2.92 5.62
N PHE A 124 -3.42 -1.98 6.46
CA PHE A 124 -2.19 -2.10 7.24
C PHE A 124 -0.96 -2.43 6.37
N VAL A 125 -0.83 -1.80 5.21
CA VAL A 125 0.31 -1.99 4.29
C VAL A 125 1.44 -1.00 4.60
N SER A 126 2.68 -1.40 4.39
CA SER A 126 3.86 -0.57 4.71
C SER A 126 4.40 0.21 3.50
N GLU A 127 3.95 -0.13 2.29
CA GLU A 127 4.30 0.59 1.06
C GLU A 127 3.05 0.90 0.23
N VAL A 128 3.07 2.03 -0.48
CA VAL A 128 2.03 2.40 -1.44
C VAL A 128 2.67 2.80 -2.76
N ILE A 129 2.20 2.22 -3.86
CA ILE A 129 2.60 2.58 -5.22
C ILE A 129 1.46 3.40 -5.84
N ILE A 130 1.74 4.62 -6.28
CA ILE A 130 0.76 5.50 -6.93
C ILE A 130 1.24 5.84 -8.34
N GLN A 131 0.55 5.32 -9.36
CA GLN A 131 0.82 5.64 -10.76
C GLN A 131 -0.16 6.69 -11.27
N PHE A 132 0.36 7.84 -11.67
CA PHE A 132 -0.38 8.88 -12.36
C PHE A 132 -0.24 8.70 -13.87
N THR A 133 -1.35 8.48 -14.59
CA THR A 133 -1.33 8.44 -16.06
C THR A 133 -1.54 9.81 -16.70
N LYS A 134 -1.93 10.83 -15.92
CA LYS A 134 -2.09 12.22 -16.36
C LYS A 134 -1.29 13.18 -15.50
N GLN A 135 -0.84 14.27 -16.10
CA GLN A 135 -0.15 15.34 -15.39
C GLN A 135 -1.05 15.91 -14.30
N LEU A 136 -0.49 16.08 -13.09
CA LEU A 136 -1.20 16.64 -11.96
C LEU A 136 -1.51 18.12 -12.18
N ARG A 137 -2.67 18.56 -11.71
CA ARG A 137 -3.02 20.00 -11.68
C ARG A 137 -2.03 20.80 -10.82
N SER A 138 -1.56 20.19 -9.73
CA SER A 138 -0.58 20.81 -8.82
C SER A 138 0.26 19.75 -8.13
N ASN A 139 1.54 19.69 -8.47
CA ASN A 139 2.52 18.86 -7.75
C ASN A 139 2.73 19.35 -6.31
N ARG A 140 2.64 20.68 -6.09
CA ARG A 140 2.77 21.29 -4.76
C ARG A 140 1.65 20.85 -3.84
N GLU A 141 0.41 20.91 -4.31
CA GLU A 141 -0.75 20.48 -3.50
C GLU A 141 -0.69 18.98 -3.18
N ALA A 142 -0.28 18.16 -4.14
CA ALA A 142 -0.05 16.73 -3.93
C ALA A 142 1.00 16.47 -2.84
N TYR A 143 2.12 17.20 -2.89
CA TYR A 143 3.18 17.12 -1.88
C TYR A 143 2.73 17.60 -0.50
N ASP A 144 2.02 18.73 -0.42
CA ASP A 144 1.52 19.28 0.83
C ASP A 144 0.56 18.31 1.54
N ILE A 145 -0.29 17.63 0.78
CA ILE A 145 -1.22 16.63 1.30
C ILE A 145 -0.53 15.35 1.73
N LEU A 146 0.49 14.91 0.98
CA LEU A 146 1.35 13.81 1.40
C LEU A 146 1.96 14.11 2.79
N ARG A 147 2.62 15.26 2.92
CA ARG A 147 3.26 15.69 4.17
C ARG A 147 2.24 15.81 5.31
N ALA A 148 1.12 16.51 5.07
CA ALA A 148 0.09 16.72 6.09
C ALA A 148 -0.50 15.39 6.60
N THR A 149 -0.69 14.40 5.73
CA THR A 149 -1.25 13.09 6.09
C THR A 149 -0.38 12.36 7.10
N PHE A 150 0.95 12.38 6.90
CA PHE A 150 1.91 11.78 7.82
C PHE A 150 2.10 12.61 9.10
N ALA A 151 2.14 13.94 8.98
CA ALA A 151 2.26 14.83 10.13
C ALA A 151 1.07 14.69 11.11
N GLN A 152 -0.14 14.48 10.58
CA GLN A 152 -1.35 14.22 11.37
C GLN A 152 -1.42 12.77 11.89
N GLY A 153 -0.45 11.93 11.55
CA GLY A 153 -0.39 10.55 11.99
C GLY A 153 -1.52 9.67 11.46
N ARG A 154 -2.08 9.99 10.28
CA ARG A 154 -3.18 9.22 9.67
C ARG A 154 -2.72 7.95 8.96
N ALA A 155 -1.42 7.83 8.67
CA ALA A 155 -0.85 6.72 7.90
C ALA A 155 0.51 6.28 8.49
N ARG A 156 0.59 6.16 9.83
CA ARG A 156 1.86 6.02 10.58
C ARG A 156 2.68 4.78 10.22
N HIS A 157 2.05 3.69 9.80
CA HIS A 157 2.72 2.41 9.51
C HIS A 157 3.17 2.29 8.04
N ILE A 158 2.81 3.25 7.18
CA ILE A 158 3.34 3.31 5.83
C ILE A 158 4.75 3.89 5.92
N GLU A 159 5.75 3.11 5.53
CA GLU A 159 7.17 3.48 5.55
C GLU A 159 7.63 4.07 4.22
N ARG A 160 7.00 3.64 3.12
CA ARG A 160 7.40 4.06 1.77
C ARG A 160 6.23 4.40 0.85
N VAL A 161 6.40 5.44 0.04
CA VAL A 161 5.48 5.76 -1.07
C VAL A 161 6.29 5.87 -2.35
N ILE A 162 5.88 5.14 -3.39
CA ILE A 162 6.50 5.19 -4.71
C ILE A 162 5.51 5.83 -5.68
N PHE A 163 5.96 6.88 -6.36
CA PHE A 163 5.19 7.51 -7.42
C PHE A 163 5.75 7.13 -8.79
N ILE A 164 4.88 6.67 -9.69
CA ILE A 164 5.17 6.56 -11.13
C ILE A 164 4.48 7.76 -11.80
N MET A 165 5.27 8.72 -12.24
CA MET A 165 4.79 9.94 -12.87
C MET A 165 4.38 9.68 -14.33
N PRO A 166 3.59 10.55 -14.98
CA PRO A 166 3.11 10.34 -16.35
C PRO A 166 4.24 10.24 -17.39
N ASN A 167 5.37 10.89 -17.13
CA ASN A 167 6.58 10.80 -17.94
C ASN A 167 7.45 9.58 -17.59
N MET A 168 6.89 8.59 -16.90
CA MET A 168 7.57 7.38 -16.43
C MET A 168 8.79 7.66 -15.51
N LYS A 169 8.84 8.84 -14.87
CA LYS A 169 9.78 9.09 -13.78
C LYS A 169 9.30 8.39 -12.52
N VAL A 170 10.21 7.70 -11.83
CA VAL A 170 9.93 7.10 -10.52
C VAL A 170 10.42 8.04 -9.42
N LEU A 171 9.57 8.31 -8.43
CA LEU A 171 9.93 9.04 -7.21
C LEU A 171 9.62 8.14 -6.01
N ALA A 172 10.66 7.60 -5.37
CA ALA A 172 10.51 6.86 -4.13
C ALA A 172 10.71 7.80 -2.94
N VAL A 173 9.80 7.72 -1.96
CA VAL A 173 9.78 8.60 -0.80
C VAL A 173 9.69 7.77 0.47
N GLU A 174 10.75 7.86 1.27
CA GLU A 174 10.74 7.40 2.66
C GLU A 174 9.89 8.35 3.50
N THR A 175 8.90 7.82 4.22
CA THR A 175 7.89 8.63 4.90
C THR A 175 8.35 9.11 6.28
N LYS A 176 9.44 8.53 6.81
CA LYS A 176 10.06 8.92 8.10
C LYS A 176 10.26 10.43 8.21
N ARG A 177 10.64 11.11 7.12
CA ARG A 177 10.87 12.56 7.08
C ARG A 177 9.62 13.42 7.29
N PHE A 178 8.43 12.84 7.20
CA PHE A 178 7.15 13.54 7.37
C PHE A 178 6.43 13.18 8.67
N LYS A 179 6.88 12.13 9.36
CA LYS A 179 6.32 11.69 10.64
C LYS A 179 6.88 12.60 11.73
N ILE A 180 6.01 13.29 12.46
CA ILE A 180 6.42 14.06 13.64
C ILE A 180 6.95 13.06 14.67
N THR A 181 8.19 13.22 15.10
CA THR A 181 8.78 12.42 16.19
C THR A 181 8.54 13.15 17.51
N LYS A 182 8.37 12.41 18.62
CA LYS A 182 8.07 12.96 19.96
C LYS A 182 8.96 14.17 20.35
N ARG A 183 10.22 14.21 19.88
CA ARG A 183 11.17 15.33 20.05
C ARG A 183 10.74 16.69 19.47
N GLN A 184 9.69 16.76 18.68
CA GLN A 184 9.18 18.01 18.09
C GLN A 184 7.92 18.54 18.79
N ILE A 185 7.44 17.85 19.82
CA ILE A 185 6.23 18.18 20.58
C ILE A 185 6.59 18.61 22.02
N GLU A 186 7.85 18.44 22.41
CA GLU A 186 8.47 18.99 23.64
C GLU A 186 9.28 20.24 23.27
#